data_AF-K7E4L6-F1
#
_entry.id   AF-K7E4L6-F1
#
_cell.length_a   1.000
_cell.length_b   1.000
_cell.length_c   1.000
_cell.angle_alpha   90.00
_cell.angle_beta   90.00
_cell.angle_gamma   90.00
#
_symmetry.space_group_name_H-M   'P 1'
#
loop_
_entity.id
_entity.type
_entity.pdbx_description
1 polymer ?
#
loop_
_entity_poly.entity_id
_entity_poly.type
_entity_poly.pdbx_seq_one_letter_code
_entity_poly.pdbx_strand_id
1 'polypeptide(L)'
;MIKKKRFYQKCFAVIFKIFRRIHRLLQRCGLIKEQEKKLFIGETIFHKEKIIPLGFELKNQTLPLEKRALAAHKMGQLAFTGGQLSAKWVTDYMSDVALLLCDEHASPTVMVMLMECMCSWCYLNPMGQKKARLINMIPILMHLLEEENIRNIPKEPTIIIKFWACYLLCIISCNNALCIQQLREYTNMKSILQLLAKLNWQGWPDNYAQVLFYLMGFQKAT
;
A
#
# COMPACT_ATOMS: atom_id res chain seq x y z
N MET A 1 15.87 -18.66 -16.21
CA MET A 1 14.78 -18.48 -15.21
C MET A 1 14.15 -17.07 -15.20
N ILE A 2 14.92 -15.99 -15.40
CA ILE A 2 14.45 -14.58 -15.33
C ILE A 2 13.36 -14.22 -16.38
N LYS A 3 13.41 -14.79 -17.58
CA LYS A 3 12.40 -14.55 -18.64
C LYS A 3 11.00 -15.08 -18.29
N LYS A 4 10.89 -16.16 -17.50
CA LYS A 4 9.60 -16.70 -17.05
C LYS A 4 8.93 -15.74 -16.05
N LYS A 5 9.68 -15.17 -15.08
CA LYS A 5 9.15 -14.24 -14.05
C LYS A 5 8.52 -12.98 -14.69
N ARG A 6 9.17 -12.40 -15.71
CA ARG A 6 8.63 -11.24 -16.48
C ARG A 6 7.39 -11.55 -17.31
N PHE A 7 7.26 -12.79 -17.81
CA PHE A 7 6.10 -13.22 -18.57
C PHE A 7 4.86 -13.36 -17.67
N TYR A 8 5.00 -14.01 -16.51
CA TYR A 8 3.92 -14.14 -15.54
C TYR A 8 3.43 -12.79 -15.01
N GLN A 9 4.32 -11.80 -14.86
CA GLN A 9 3.98 -10.42 -14.46
C GLN A 9 3.07 -9.71 -15.46
N LYS A 10 3.36 -9.81 -16.77
CA LYS A 10 2.51 -9.23 -17.81
C LYS A 10 1.14 -9.92 -17.88
N CYS A 11 1.12 -11.24 -17.79
CA CYS A 11 -0.13 -12.00 -17.72
C CYS A 11 -0.95 -11.62 -16.48
N PHE A 12 -0.31 -11.43 -15.32
CA PHE A 12 -0.97 -11.06 -14.08
C PHE A 12 -1.63 -9.68 -14.14
N ALA A 13 -0.92 -8.67 -14.67
CA ALA A 13 -1.49 -7.33 -14.84
C ALA A 13 -2.71 -7.32 -15.77
N VAL A 14 -2.70 -8.16 -16.82
CA VAL A 14 -3.83 -8.32 -17.75
C VAL A 14 -5.01 -9.02 -17.06
N ILE A 15 -4.77 -10.13 -16.36
CA ILE A 15 -5.80 -10.88 -15.64
C ILE A 15 -6.45 -9.99 -14.55
N PHE A 16 -5.65 -9.24 -13.80
CA PHE A 16 -6.15 -8.30 -12.79
C PHE A 16 -7.03 -7.19 -13.40
N LYS A 17 -6.64 -6.64 -14.56
CA LYS A 17 -7.46 -5.67 -15.30
C LYS A 17 -8.81 -6.27 -15.73
N ILE A 18 -8.84 -7.54 -16.15
CA ILE A 18 -10.06 -8.24 -16.56
C ILE A 18 -10.99 -8.47 -15.36
N PHE A 19 -10.48 -9.02 -14.26
CA PHE A 19 -11.26 -9.22 -13.02
C PHE A 19 -11.86 -7.90 -12.51
N ARG A 20 -11.11 -6.79 -12.59
CA ARG A 20 -11.59 -5.45 -12.23
C ARG A 20 -12.67 -4.91 -13.18
N ARG A 21 -12.68 -5.32 -14.45
CA ARG A 21 -13.74 -4.96 -15.40
C ARG A 21 -15.03 -5.70 -15.04
N ILE A 22 -14.93 -6.98 -14.72
CA ILE A 22 -16.05 -7.83 -14.29
C ILE A 22 -16.62 -7.34 -12.96
N HIS A 23 -15.79 -7.06 -11.95
CA HIS A 23 -16.26 -6.58 -10.65
C HIS A 23 -17.01 -5.24 -10.75
N ARG A 24 -16.53 -4.30 -11.58
CA ARG A 24 -17.23 -3.03 -11.84
C ARG A 24 -18.57 -3.23 -12.56
N LEU A 25 -18.66 -4.21 -13.45
CA LEU A 25 -19.93 -4.56 -14.09
C LEU A 25 -20.90 -5.17 -13.08
N LEU A 26 -20.42 -6.04 -12.19
CA LEU A 26 -21.25 -6.65 -11.13
C LEU A 26 -21.79 -5.62 -10.11
N GLN A 27 -20.97 -4.63 -9.75
CA GLN A 27 -21.41 -3.50 -8.91
C GLN A 27 -22.46 -2.63 -9.64
N ARG A 28 -22.25 -2.33 -10.93
CA ARG A 28 -23.23 -1.58 -11.75
C ARG A 28 -24.54 -2.34 -11.94
N CYS A 29 -24.50 -3.67 -12.00
CA CYS A 29 -25.67 -4.52 -12.07
C CYS A 29 -26.39 -4.71 -10.72
N GLY A 30 -25.93 -4.08 -9.63
CA GLY A 30 -26.60 -4.12 -8.33
C GLY A 30 -26.58 -5.48 -7.62
N LEU A 31 -25.76 -6.43 -8.10
CA LEU A 31 -25.64 -7.79 -7.54
C LEU A 31 -24.87 -7.83 -6.22
N ILE A 32 -24.24 -6.73 -5.83
CA ILE A 32 -23.52 -6.57 -4.55
C ILE A 32 -24.15 -5.37 -3.84
N LYS A 33 -24.93 -5.62 -2.78
CA LYS A 33 -25.47 -4.58 -1.89
C LYS A 33 -24.74 -4.63 -0.56
N GLU A 34 -24.11 -3.52 -0.15
CA GLU A 34 -23.57 -3.37 1.20
C GLU A 34 -24.66 -2.98 2.19
N GLN A 35 -24.62 -3.57 3.39
CA GLN A 35 -25.50 -3.21 4.50
C GLN A 35 -24.92 -2.03 5.30
N GLU A 36 -25.68 -0.93 5.41
CA GLU A 36 -25.38 0.19 6.30
C GLU A 36 -25.96 -0.06 7.71
N LYS A 37 -25.14 0.13 8.77
CA LYS A 37 -25.58 0.21 10.18
C LYS A 37 -25.58 1.67 10.64
N LYS A 38 -26.58 2.03 11.47
CA LYS A 38 -26.92 3.37 11.99
C LYS A 38 -25.72 4.16 12.55
N LEU A 39 -25.69 5.45 12.22
CA LEU A 39 -24.60 6.42 12.43
C LEU A 39 -24.79 7.34 13.64
N PHE A 40 -23.68 7.73 14.29
CA PHE A 40 -23.53 9.00 15.03
C PHE A 40 -23.25 10.12 14.01
N ILE A 41 -24.01 11.21 14.03
CA ILE A 41 -24.34 11.98 12.81
C ILE A 41 -23.47 13.24 12.58
N GLY A 42 -22.83 13.82 13.60
CA GLY A 42 -22.18 15.15 13.47
C GLY A 42 -20.81 15.17 12.77
N GLU A 43 -19.79 14.53 13.36
CA GLU A 43 -18.40 14.58 12.87
C GLU A 43 -18.12 13.64 11.68
N THR A 44 -19.04 12.69 11.45
CA THR A 44 -18.93 11.64 10.45
C THR A 44 -19.31 12.14 9.06
N ILE A 45 -20.26 13.07 8.94
CA ILE A 45 -20.69 13.62 7.64
C ILE A 45 -19.55 14.41 6.99
N PHE A 46 -18.83 15.24 7.74
CA PHE A 46 -17.79 16.11 7.21
C PHE A 46 -16.67 15.35 6.48
N HIS A 47 -16.13 14.30 7.12
CA HIS A 47 -15.08 13.49 6.51
C HIS A 47 -15.59 12.77 5.27
N LYS A 48 -16.82 12.25 5.30
CA LYS A 48 -17.46 11.58 4.15
C LYS A 48 -17.61 12.53 2.96
N GLU A 49 -18.11 13.74 3.20
CA GLU A 49 -18.31 14.78 2.18
C GLU A 49 -17.01 15.23 1.52
N LYS A 50 -15.88 15.17 2.25
CA LYS A 50 -14.56 15.47 1.69
C LYS A 50 -13.90 14.28 0.99
N ILE A 51 -14.09 13.07 1.52
CA ILE A 51 -13.50 11.85 0.96
C ILE A 51 -14.09 11.53 -0.43
N ILE A 52 -15.39 11.71 -0.63
CA ILE A 52 -16.06 11.34 -1.88
C ILE A 52 -15.51 12.11 -3.10
N PRO A 53 -15.43 13.46 -3.10
CA PRO A 53 -14.82 14.23 -4.19
C PRO A 53 -13.37 13.83 -4.48
N LEU A 54 -12.55 13.64 -3.45
CA LEU A 54 -11.17 13.20 -3.61
C LEU A 54 -11.08 11.80 -4.24
N GLY A 55 -12.04 10.93 -3.90
CA GLY A 55 -12.17 9.62 -4.53
C GLY A 55 -12.48 9.69 -6.02
N PHE A 56 -13.26 10.68 -6.47
CA PHE A 56 -13.48 10.94 -7.89
C PHE A 56 -12.21 11.46 -8.57
N GLU A 57 -11.49 12.38 -7.94
CA GLU A 57 -10.19 12.88 -8.46
C GLU A 57 -9.18 11.75 -8.62
N LEU A 58 -8.99 10.90 -7.59
CA LEU A 58 -8.11 9.73 -7.63
C LEU A 58 -8.40 8.81 -8.83
N LYS A 59 -9.69 8.60 -9.11
CA LYS A 59 -10.16 7.74 -10.20
C LYS A 59 -10.12 8.39 -11.58
N ASN A 60 -9.99 9.71 -11.65
CA ASN A 60 -10.07 10.43 -12.91
C ASN A 60 -8.78 10.27 -13.74
N GLN A 61 -8.85 9.48 -14.80
CA GLN A 61 -7.72 9.19 -15.70
C GLN A 61 -7.31 10.38 -16.58
N THR A 62 -8.11 11.44 -16.66
CA THR A 62 -7.74 12.67 -17.37
C THR A 62 -6.85 13.59 -16.54
N LEU A 63 -6.76 13.36 -15.22
CA LEU A 63 -5.90 14.12 -14.33
C LEU A 63 -4.46 13.57 -14.35
N PRO A 64 -3.45 14.45 -14.23
CA PRO A 64 -2.08 14.05 -13.97
C PRO A 64 -1.94 13.14 -12.75
N LEU A 65 -0.97 12.24 -12.78
CA LEU A 65 -0.75 11.26 -11.72
C LEU A 65 -0.50 11.93 -10.37
N GLU A 66 0.21 13.06 -10.35
CA GLU A 66 0.50 13.87 -9.17
C GLU A 66 -0.78 14.36 -8.49
N LYS A 67 -1.77 14.83 -9.28
CA LYS A 67 -3.06 15.29 -8.73
C LYS A 67 -3.84 14.13 -8.12
N ARG A 68 -3.81 12.97 -8.78
CA ARG A 68 -4.49 11.75 -8.32
C ARG A 68 -3.85 11.21 -7.03
N ALA A 69 -2.52 11.24 -6.96
CA ALA A 69 -1.76 10.86 -5.77
C ALA A 69 -1.98 11.84 -4.61
N LEU A 70 -2.03 13.15 -4.89
CA LEU A 70 -2.37 14.15 -3.88
C LEU A 70 -3.79 13.95 -3.33
N ALA A 71 -4.76 13.59 -4.17
CA ALA A 71 -6.10 13.26 -3.73
C ALA A 71 -6.10 12.05 -2.78
N ALA A 72 -5.39 10.98 -3.13
CA ALA A 72 -5.19 9.84 -2.24
C ALA A 72 -4.53 10.24 -0.92
N HIS A 73 -3.43 10.99 -0.95
CA HIS A 73 -2.74 11.46 0.26
C HIS A 73 -3.68 12.22 1.21
N LYS A 74 -4.50 13.15 0.68
CA LYS A 74 -5.51 13.87 1.47
C LYS A 74 -6.58 12.94 2.06
N MET A 75 -7.01 11.92 1.32
CA MET A 75 -7.91 10.89 1.85
C MET A 75 -7.25 10.06 2.96
N GLY A 76 -5.94 9.81 2.85
CA GLY A 76 -5.10 9.22 3.90
C GLY A 76 -5.18 10.01 5.20
N GLN A 77 -4.93 11.32 5.13
CA GLN A 77 -5.00 12.22 6.27
C GLN A 77 -6.39 12.26 6.90
N LEU A 78 -7.44 12.40 6.09
CA LEU A 78 -8.83 12.42 6.56
C LEU A 78 -9.23 11.11 7.24
N ALA A 79 -8.75 9.98 6.74
CA ALA A 79 -9.00 8.68 7.36
C ALA A 79 -8.27 8.52 8.69
N PHE A 80 -7.03 9.02 8.78
CA PHE A 80 -6.24 8.99 10.01
C PHE A 80 -6.86 9.85 11.11
N THR A 81 -7.29 11.08 10.80
CA THR A 81 -7.90 11.98 11.78
C THR A 81 -9.36 11.68 12.07
N GLY A 82 -10.10 11.15 11.08
CA GLY A 82 -11.53 10.89 11.18
C GLY A 82 -11.90 9.51 11.73
N GLY A 83 -10.93 8.77 12.28
CA GLY A 83 -11.13 7.49 12.96
C GLY A 83 -11.69 6.35 12.09
N GLN A 84 -12.23 5.33 12.75
CA GLN A 84 -12.66 4.08 12.09
C GLN A 84 -13.72 4.27 10.99
N LEU A 85 -14.62 5.24 11.14
CA LEU A 85 -15.66 5.51 10.14
C LEU A 85 -15.09 6.10 8.86
N SER A 86 -14.17 7.07 8.99
CA SER A 86 -13.49 7.66 7.83
C SER A 86 -12.60 6.63 7.13
N ALA A 87 -11.94 5.77 7.92
CA ALA A 87 -11.19 4.64 7.41
C ALA A 87 -12.05 3.64 6.61
N LYS A 88 -13.35 3.50 6.94
CA LYS A 88 -14.29 2.69 6.15
C LYS A 88 -14.51 3.27 4.75
N TRP A 89 -14.80 4.56 4.64
CA TRP A 89 -15.12 5.17 3.34
C TRP A 89 -13.94 5.18 2.37
N VAL A 90 -12.71 5.24 2.87
CA VAL A 90 -11.52 5.20 2.03
C VAL A 90 -11.12 3.79 1.60
N THR A 91 -11.59 2.74 2.30
CA THR A 91 -11.18 1.34 2.07
C THR A 91 -11.46 0.89 0.63
N ASP A 92 -12.51 1.40 0.00
CA ASP A 92 -12.86 1.08 -1.38
C ASP A 92 -11.89 1.63 -2.42
N TYR A 93 -11.16 2.68 -2.06
CA TYR A 93 -10.18 3.34 -2.93
C TYR A 93 -8.78 2.76 -2.80
N MET A 94 -8.53 1.87 -1.83
CA MET A 94 -7.22 1.21 -1.65
C MET A 94 -6.77 0.47 -2.91
N SER A 95 -7.70 -0.16 -3.63
CA SER A 95 -7.40 -0.83 -4.91
C SER A 95 -6.96 0.15 -6.00
N ASP A 96 -7.41 1.40 -5.95
CA ASP A 96 -7.01 2.43 -6.90
C ASP A 96 -5.60 2.95 -6.59
N VAL A 97 -5.29 3.16 -5.31
CA VAL A 97 -3.95 3.54 -4.85
C VAL A 97 -2.91 2.46 -5.15
N ALA A 98 -3.24 1.19 -4.91
CA ALA A 98 -2.37 0.07 -5.25
C ALA A 98 -2.04 -0.01 -6.74
N LEU A 99 -2.97 0.38 -7.62
CA LEU A 99 -2.68 0.46 -9.05
C LEU A 99 -1.71 1.58 -9.39
N LEU A 100 -1.82 2.74 -8.72
CA LEU A 100 -0.92 3.86 -8.93
C LEU A 100 0.50 3.55 -8.43
N LEU A 101 0.64 2.77 -7.36
CA LEU A 101 1.93 2.28 -6.86
C LEU A 101 2.64 1.34 -7.85
N CYS A 102 1.93 0.80 -8.83
CA CYS A 102 2.49 -0.05 -9.88
C CYS A 102 2.75 0.71 -11.20
N ASP A 103 2.56 2.03 -11.23
CA ASP A 103 2.77 2.84 -12.43
C ASP A 103 4.28 3.12 -12.62
N GLU A 104 4.86 2.60 -13.71
CA GLU A 104 6.29 2.76 -14.03
C GLU A 104 6.68 4.23 -14.28
N HIS A 105 5.70 5.12 -14.51
CA HIS A 105 5.93 6.55 -14.69
C HIS A 105 5.78 7.36 -13.39
N ALA A 106 5.47 6.71 -12.26
CA ALA A 106 5.35 7.40 -10.99
C ALA A 106 6.70 7.99 -10.54
N SER A 107 6.72 9.30 -10.29
CA SER A 107 7.87 9.95 -9.67
C SER A 107 8.04 9.49 -8.21
N PRO A 108 9.25 9.59 -7.62
CA PRO A 108 9.46 9.25 -6.21
C PRO A 108 8.53 9.99 -5.26
N THR A 109 8.26 11.27 -5.52
CA THR A 109 7.32 12.08 -4.73
C THR A 109 5.90 11.52 -4.77
N VAL A 110 5.43 11.10 -5.95
CA VAL A 110 4.13 10.44 -6.13
C VAL A 110 4.10 9.12 -5.34
N MET A 111 5.15 8.32 -5.45
CA MET A 111 5.24 7.04 -4.73
C MET A 111 5.17 7.24 -3.22
N VAL A 112 5.86 8.24 -2.68
CA VAL A 112 5.80 8.59 -1.25
C VAL A 112 4.39 8.99 -0.84
N MET A 113 3.72 9.88 -1.58
CA MET A 113 2.33 10.30 -1.28
C MET A 113 1.36 9.11 -1.20
N LEU A 114 1.49 8.16 -2.15
CA LEU A 114 0.67 6.95 -2.19
C LEU A 114 0.99 6.01 -1.03
N MET A 115 2.26 5.87 -0.65
CA MET A 115 2.67 5.06 0.50
C MET A 115 2.18 5.65 1.83
N GLU A 116 2.32 6.95 2.03
CA GLU A 116 1.84 7.66 3.21
C GLU A 116 0.33 7.47 3.39
N CYS A 117 -0.42 7.57 2.28
CA CYS A 117 -1.84 7.27 2.24
C CYS A 117 -2.13 5.84 2.71
N MET A 118 -1.43 4.85 2.15
CA MET A 118 -1.62 3.44 2.51
C MET A 118 -1.24 3.15 3.98
N CYS A 119 -0.18 3.77 4.48
CA CYS A 119 0.22 3.69 5.88
C CYS A 119 -0.89 4.24 6.79
N SER A 120 -1.37 5.44 6.48
CA SER A 120 -2.44 6.11 7.23
C SER A 120 -3.71 5.26 7.30
N TRP A 121 -4.05 4.56 6.20
CA TRP A 121 -5.23 3.69 6.16
C TRP A 121 -5.07 2.37 6.90
N CYS A 122 -3.86 1.83 6.97
CA CYS A 122 -3.61 0.54 7.60
C CYS A 122 -3.21 0.68 9.08
N TYR A 123 -2.74 1.84 9.50
CA TYR A 123 -2.27 2.09 10.86
C TYR A 123 -3.39 1.89 11.89
N LEU A 124 -3.19 0.95 12.82
CA LEU A 124 -4.16 0.55 13.85
C LEU A 124 -5.57 0.24 13.30
N ASN A 125 -5.68 -0.16 12.03
CA ASN A 125 -6.94 -0.41 11.36
C ASN A 125 -6.98 -1.83 10.76
N PRO A 126 -7.54 -2.83 11.48
CA PRO A 126 -7.61 -4.21 11.01
C PRO A 126 -8.34 -4.38 9.67
N MET A 127 -9.33 -3.53 9.38
CA MET A 127 -10.05 -3.57 8.10
C MET A 127 -9.13 -3.14 6.95
N GLY A 128 -8.37 -2.06 7.13
CA GLY A 128 -7.36 -1.59 6.17
C GLY A 128 -6.27 -2.63 5.95
N GLN A 129 -5.74 -3.21 7.03
CA GLN A 129 -4.74 -4.29 6.95
C GLN A 129 -5.27 -5.53 6.21
N LYS A 130 -6.50 -5.95 6.50
CA LYS A 130 -7.16 -7.06 5.79
C LYS A 130 -7.34 -6.74 4.31
N LYS A 131 -7.78 -5.51 3.99
CA LYS A 131 -7.94 -5.06 2.60
C LYS A 131 -6.60 -5.04 1.87
N ALA A 132 -5.54 -4.51 2.49
CA ALA A 132 -4.18 -4.47 1.92
C ALA A 132 -3.71 -5.86 1.47
N ARG A 133 -3.98 -6.90 2.27
CA ARG A 133 -3.72 -8.28 1.87
C ARG A 133 -4.54 -8.72 0.64
N LEU A 134 -5.84 -8.43 0.64
CA LEU A 134 -6.74 -8.81 -0.47
C LEU A 134 -6.39 -8.13 -1.81
N ILE A 135 -5.76 -6.96 -1.76
CA ILE A 135 -5.32 -6.22 -2.96
C ILE A 135 -3.86 -6.49 -3.32
N ASN A 136 -3.26 -7.56 -2.79
CA ASN A 136 -1.87 -7.96 -3.05
C ASN A 136 -0.84 -6.88 -2.73
N MET A 137 -1.04 -6.12 -1.66
CA MET A 137 -0.09 -5.09 -1.24
C MET A 137 1.30 -5.67 -0.92
N ILE A 138 1.39 -6.84 -0.28
CA ILE A 138 2.68 -7.48 0.04
C ILE A 138 3.54 -7.69 -1.23
N PRO A 139 3.04 -8.33 -2.31
CA PRO A 139 3.78 -8.43 -3.56
C PRO A 139 4.25 -7.11 -4.15
N ILE A 140 3.43 -6.05 -4.07
CA ILE A 140 3.79 -4.70 -4.56
C ILE A 140 4.98 -4.15 -3.75
N LEU A 141 4.90 -4.22 -2.43
CA LEU A 141 5.96 -3.71 -1.55
C LEU A 141 7.25 -4.51 -1.70
N MET A 142 7.16 -5.83 -1.83
CA MET A 142 8.32 -6.67 -2.07
C MET A 142 9.00 -6.35 -3.40
N HIS A 143 8.24 -6.08 -4.45
CA HIS A 143 8.80 -5.63 -5.73
C HIS A 143 9.61 -4.33 -5.57
N LEU A 144 9.07 -3.33 -4.87
CA LEU A 144 9.75 -2.05 -4.62
C LEU A 144 11.05 -2.21 -3.80
N LEU A 145 11.10 -3.18 -2.88
CA LEU A 145 12.33 -3.48 -2.16
C LEU A 145 13.39 -4.15 -3.07
N GLU A 146 12.96 -4.98 -4.02
CA GLU A 146 13.78 -5.74 -4.96
C GLU A 146 14.30 -4.95 -6.18
N GLU A 147 13.59 -3.89 -6.59
CA GLU A 147 13.69 -3.30 -7.95
C GLU A 147 15.06 -2.69 -8.31
N GLU A 148 15.89 -2.37 -7.31
CA GLU A 148 17.27 -1.95 -7.52
C GLU A 148 18.24 -2.93 -6.89
N ASN A 149 19.28 -3.29 -7.65
CA ASN A 149 20.36 -4.17 -7.23
C ASN A 149 21.03 -3.56 -5.99
N ILE A 150 20.63 -4.06 -4.82
CA ILE A 150 21.08 -3.75 -3.45
C ILE A 150 22.61 -3.62 -3.28
N ARG A 151 23.39 -4.08 -4.27
CA ARG A 151 24.84 -3.97 -4.34
C ARG A 151 25.35 -2.55 -4.66
N ASN A 152 24.52 -1.71 -5.28
CA ASN A 152 24.83 -0.31 -5.52
C ASN A 152 24.06 0.55 -4.50
N ILE A 153 24.69 1.60 -3.99
CA ILE A 153 24.03 2.56 -3.10
C ILE A 153 22.82 3.15 -3.87
N PRO A 154 21.58 2.94 -3.40
CA PRO A 154 20.40 3.48 -4.07
C PRO A 154 20.47 5.01 -4.12
N LYS A 155 19.90 5.62 -5.16
CA LYS A 155 19.75 7.08 -5.17
C LYS A 155 18.82 7.51 -4.03
N GLU A 156 19.08 8.69 -3.44
CA GLU A 156 18.28 9.31 -2.36
C GLU A 156 16.74 9.22 -2.55
N PRO A 157 16.16 9.44 -3.75
CA PRO A 157 14.72 9.29 -3.93
C PRO A 157 14.24 7.84 -3.84
N THR A 158 15.06 6.88 -4.30
CA THR A 158 14.68 5.45 -4.31
C THR A 158 14.78 4.84 -2.91
N ILE A 159 15.75 5.26 -2.09
CA ILE A 159 15.90 4.74 -0.72
C ILE A 159 14.70 5.11 0.17
N ILE A 160 14.17 6.32 0.04
CA ILE A 160 12.99 6.77 0.80
C ILE A 160 11.77 5.90 0.50
N ILE A 161 11.57 5.50 -0.77
CA ILE A 161 10.48 4.58 -1.15
C ILE A 161 10.64 3.23 -0.45
N LYS A 162 11.87 2.71 -0.35
CA LYS A 162 12.15 1.46 0.37
C LYS A 162 11.88 1.57 1.87
N PHE A 163 12.20 2.72 2.47
CA PHE A 163 11.89 2.98 3.88
C PHE A 163 10.39 2.99 4.14
N TRP A 164 9.62 3.69 3.30
CA TRP A 164 8.15 3.64 3.34
C TRP A 164 7.60 2.24 3.11
N ALA A 165 8.17 1.47 2.18
CA ALA A 165 7.76 0.10 1.96
C ALA A 165 7.99 -0.79 3.20
N CYS A 166 9.15 -0.66 3.87
CA CYS A 166 9.41 -1.35 5.14
C CYS A 166 8.42 -0.92 6.23
N TYR A 167 8.14 0.37 6.36
CA TYR A 167 7.20 0.88 7.34
C TYR A 167 5.77 0.35 7.10
N LEU A 168 5.30 0.39 5.86
CA LEU A 168 3.99 -0.16 5.50
C LEU A 168 3.92 -1.67 5.73
N LEU A 169 4.99 -2.40 5.40
CA LEU A 169 5.10 -3.84 5.69
C LEU A 169 5.00 -4.12 7.20
N CYS A 170 5.65 -3.33 8.05
CA CYS A 170 5.47 -3.41 9.50
C CYS A 170 3.99 -3.22 9.86
N ILE A 171 3.36 -2.13 9.41
CA ILE A 171 1.97 -1.80 9.74
C ILE A 171 1.00 -2.93 9.35
N ILE A 172 1.09 -3.47 8.14
CA ILE A 172 0.16 -4.51 7.68
C ILE A 172 0.42 -5.88 8.31
N SER A 173 1.63 -6.09 8.84
CA SER A 173 2.05 -7.35 9.46
C SER A 173 1.89 -7.35 10.97
N CYS A 174 1.81 -6.18 11.61
CA CYS A 174 1.51 -6.05 13.04
C CYS A 174 0.20 -6.78 13.37
N ASN A 175 0.27 -7.73 14.30
CA ASN A 175 -0.85 -8.58 14.74
C ASN A 175 -1.54 -9.36 13.61
N ASN A 176 -0.82 -9.64 12.51
CA ASN A 176 -1.35 -10.33 11.34
C ASN A 176 -0.44 -11.48 10.91
N ALA A 177 -0.61 -12.63 11.58
CA ALA A 177 0.20 -13.83 11.33
C ALA A 177 0.16 -14.31 9.87
N LEU A 178 -0.96 -14.08 9.17
CA LEU A 178 -1.12 -14.46 7.77
C LEU A 178 -0.26 -13.58 6.84
N CYS A 179 -0.08 -12.30 7.16
CA CYS A 179 0.87 -11.43 6.45
C CYS A 179 2.32 -11.86 6.71
N ILE A 180 2.66 -12.22 7.95
CA ILE A 180 4.00 -12.75 8.28
C ILE A 180 4.28 -14.06 7.54
N GLN A 181 3.30 -14.97 7.47
CA GLN A 181 3.42 -16.21 6.71
C GLN A 181 3.68 -15.94 5.24
N GLN A 182 2.94 -15.03 4.62
CA GLN A 182 3.15 -14.64 3.23
C GLN A 182 4.53 -14.02 3.00
N LEU A 183 5.01 -13.17 3.92
CA LEU A 183 6.35 -12.58 3.82
C LEU A 183 7.47 -13.63 3.89
N ARG A 184 7.26 -14.73 4.62
CA ARG A 184 8.23 -15.84 4.69
C ARG A 184 8.40 -16.60 3.38
N GLU A 185 7.46 -16.47 2.43
CA GLU A 185 7.57 -17.06 1.09
C GLU A 185 8.65 -16.37 0.24
N TYR A 186 9.08 -15.17 0.62
CA TYR A 186 10.13 -14.40 -0.07
C TYR A 186 11.52 -14.77 0.47
N THR A 187 12.22 -15.65 -0.25
CA THR A 187 13.52 -16.22 0.18
C THR A 187 14.65 -15.19 0.35
N ASN A 188 14.58 -14.08 -0.37
CA ASN A 188 15.53 -12.96 -0.31
C ASN A 188 15.21 -11.95 0.81
N MET A 189 14.09 -12.10 1.51
CA MET A 189 13.63 -11.10 2.47
C MET A 189 14.66 -10.83 3.59
N LYS A 190 15.31 -11.88 4.10
CA LYS A 190 16.35 -11.76 5.12
C LYS A 190 17.51 -10.86 4.67
N SER A 191 18.04 -11.08 3.46
CA SER A 191 19.19 -10.32 2.95
C SER A 191 18.80 -8.88 2.59
N ILE A 192 17.60 -8.68 2.05
CA ILE A 192 17.07 -7.34 1.75
C ILE A 192 17.03 -6.49 3.02
N LEU A 193 16.39 -7.00 4.08
CA LEU A 193 16.26 -6.25 5.32
C LEU A 193 17.61 -6.02 6.01
N GLN A 194 18.53 -6.98 5.96
CA GLN A 194 19.88 -6.78 6.50
C GLN A 194 20.64 -5.66 5.79
N LEU A 195 20.49 -5.52 4.48
CA LEU A 195 21.11 -4.39 3.79
C LEU A 195 20.40 -3.08 4.15
N LEU A 196 19.07 -3.03 4.06
CA LEU A 196 18.32 -1.79 4.33
C LEU A 196 18.51 -1.31 5.77
N ALA A 197 18.66 -2.23 6.72
CA ALA A 197 18.92 -1.90 8.12
C ALA A 197 20.30 -1.24 8.34
N LYS A 198 21.25 -1.36 7.42
CA LYS A 198 22.58 -0.71 7.51
C LYS A 198 22.60 0.70 6.91
N LEU A 199 21.54 1.12 6.22
CA LEU A 199 21.47 2.43 5.60
C LEU A 199 21.17 3.52 6.64
N ASN A 200 21.32 4.80 6.26
CA ASN A 200 21.02 5.91 7.16
C ASN A 200 19.50 6.14 7.25
N TRP A 201 18.91 5.88 8.41
CA TRP A 201 17.49 6.12 8.71
C TRP A 201 17.24 7.46 9.41
N GLN A 202 18.19 8.39 9.37
CA GLN A 202 18.02 9.71 9.97
C GLN A 202 16.73 10.38 9.48
N GLY A 203 15.94 10.91 10.42
CA GLY A 203 14.63 11.51 10.16
C GLY A 203 13.45 10.54 10.29
N TRP A 204 13.70 9.23 10.42
CA TRP A 204 12.69 8.25 10.78
C TRP A 204 12.73 7.98 12.29
N PRO A 205 11.57 7.69 12.92
CA PRO A 205 11.52 7.37 14.35
C PRO A 205 12.26 6.07 14.69
N ASP A 206 12.26 5.11 13.76
CA ASP A 206 12.89 3.80 13.90
C ASP A 206 13.48 3.32 12.57
N ASN A 207 14.40 2.37 12.66
CA ASN A 207 14.85 1.59 11.52
C ASN A 207 13.83 0.48 11.20
N TYR A 208 12.84 0.80 10.36
CA TYR A 208 11.73 -0.13 10.10
C TYR A 208 12.15 -1.40 9.34
N ALA A 209 13.28 -1.41 8.64
CA ALA A 209 13.84 -2.65 8.10
C ALA A 209 14.30 -3.59 9.22
N GLN A 210 14.92 -3.06 10.27
CA GLN A 210 15.32 -3.82 11.45
C GLN A 210 14.10 -4.29 12.27
N VAL A 211 13.09 -3.44 12.44
CA VAL A 211 11.84 -3.82 13.11
C VAL A 211 11.18 -4.99 12.39
N LEU A 212 11.05 -4.91 11.05
CA LEU A 212 10.47 -5.98 10.25
C LEU A 212 11.30 -7.26 10.30
N PHE A 213 12.63 -7.14 10.34
CA PHE A 213 13.55 -8.26 10.46
C PHE A 213 13.27 -9.07 11.73
N TYR A 214 13.09 -8.38 12.86
CA TYR A 214 12.73 -9.02 14.12
C TYR A 214 11.31 -9.55 14.14
N LEU A 215 10.35 -8.81 13.57
CA LEU A 215 8.95 -9.23 13.50
C LEU A 215 8.77 -10.57 12.78
N MET A 216 9.60 -10.84 11.77
CA MET A 216 9.58 -12.12 11.06
C MET A 216 10.30 -13.26 11.80
N GLY A 217 10.99 -12.96 12.91
CA GLY A 217 11.72 -13.90 13.73
C GLY A 217 13.16 -14.16 13.28
N PHE A 218 13.76 -13.27 12.49
CA PHE A 218 15.17 -13.43 12.12
C PHE A 218 16.09 -12.99 13.27
N GLN A 219 17.13 -13.78 13.51
CA GLN A 219 18.18 -13.47 14.46
C GLN A 219 19.34 -12.74 13.75
N LYS A 220 19.97 -11.79 14.45
CA LYS A 220 21.27 -11.27 14.03
C LYS A 220 22.24 -12.45 14.01
N ALA A 221 23.02 -12.60 12.94
CA ALA A 221 24.14 -13.53 12.97
C ALA A 221 25.08 -13.04 14.07
N THR A 222 25.19 -13.82 15.14
CA THR A 222 26.27 -13.71 16.14
C THR A 222 27.60 -13.95 15.47
#